data_AF-A0A920Q6G5-F1
#
_entry.id   AF-A0A920Q6G5-F1
#
_cell.length_a   1.000
_cell.length_b   1.000
_cell.length_c   1.000
_cell.angle_alpha   90.00
_cell.angle_beta   90.00
_cell.angle_gamma   90.00
#
_symmetry.space_group_name_H-M   'P 1'
#
loop_
_entity.id
_entity.type
_entity.pdbx_description
1 polymer ?
#
loop_
_entity_poly.entity_id
_entity_poly.type
_entity_poly.pdbx_seq_one_letter_code
_entity_poly.pdbx_strand_id
1 'polypeptide(L)'
;MEFENNINAKLNGLRKFNAVMACFHLAQGLVLFLLSTNFSLPVMSYFLEMDPISNKLTPFPEELFQLGLSPLITGFLIITAIAHATVAFPGVFRWYARNLRKGANYARWMEYSISSSVMLVIIAMLVGIYDVGSLILMFSLNATMILFGWIMELHNQNVQDVNWASYWFGTFAGIMPWVVIGVYLLAQEAVKEGLRVSSTEFLALYSFFLTSLL
;
A
#
# COMPACT_ATOMS: atom_id res chain seq x y z
N MET A 1 29.16 3.33 -28.32
CA MET A 1 28.56 2.05 -28.76
C MET A 1 28.50 1.03 -27.63
N GLU A 2 29.61 0.76 -26.92
CA GLU A 2 29.64 -0.18 -25.79
C GLU A 2 28.70 0.20 -24.63
N PHE A 3 28.66 1.49 -24.26
CA PHE A 3 27.75 2.01 -23.23
C PHE A 3 26.27 1.74 -23.54
N GLU A 4 25.82 2.04 -24.75
CA GLU A 4 24.45 1.78 -25.21
C GLU A 4 24.12 0.29 -25.25
N ASN A 5 25.08 -0.55 -25.70
CA ASN A 5 24.91 -2.01 -25.69
C ASN A 5 24.73 -2.54 -24.25
N ASN A 6 25.50 -2.02 -23.29
CA ASN A 6 25.37 -2.38 -21.88
C ASN A 6 24.01 -1.95 -21.29
N ILE A 7 23.51 -0.76 -21.62
CA ILE A 7 22.18 -0.31 -21.20
C ILE A 7 21.09 -1.22 -21.77
N ASN A 8 21.16 -1.53 -23.07
CA ASN A 8 20.17 -2.39 -23.72
C ASN A 8 20.18 -3.82 -23.15
N ALA A 9 21.35 -4.37 -22.82
CA ALA A 9 21.48 -5.65 -22.14
C ALA A 9 20.83 -5.62 -20.75
N LYS A 10 21.09 -4.58 -19.94
CA LYS A 10 20.46 -4.39 -18.62
C LYS A 10 18.94 -4.28 -18.73
N LEU A 11 18.42 -3.48 -19.66
CA LEU A 11 16.99 -3.33 -19.89
C LEU A 11 16.35 -4.67 -20.28
N ASN A 12 16.97 -5.44 -21.18
CA ASN A 12 16.48 -6.78 -21.50
C ASN A 12 16.48 -7.72 -20.29
N GLY A 13 17.48 -7.61 -19.42
CA GLY A 13 17.52 -8.27 -18.12
C GLY A 13 16.31 -7.89 -17.25
N LEU A 14 16.02 -6.59 -17.13
CA LEU A 14 14.87 -6.08 -16.38
C LEU A 14 13.54 -6.55 -16.95
N ARG A 15 13.42 -6.68 -18.28
CA ARG A 15 12.22 -7.23 -18.92
C ARG A 15 11.97 -8.67 -18.49
N LYS A 16 13.02 -9.51 -18.55
CA LYS A 16 12.95 -10.90 -18.12
C LYS A 16 12.64 -11.00 -16.62
N PHE A 17 13.29 -10.16 -15.81
CA PHE A 17 13.04 -10.09 -14.37
C PHE A 17 11.58 -9.77 -14.06
N ASN A 18 11.01 -8.74 -14.69
CA ASN A 18 9.58 -8.42 -14.53
C ASN A 18 8.67 -9.59 -14.95
N ALA A 19 8.97 -10.28 -16.05
CA ALA A 19 8.19 -11.46 -16.44
C ALA A 19 8.25 -12.59 -15.39
N VAL A 20 9.43 -12.85 -14.81
CA VAL A 20 9.59 -13.84 -13.74
C VAL A 20 8.83 -13.41 -12.49
N MET A 21 8.93 -12.14 -12.09
CA MET A 21 8.20 -11.61 -10.92
C MET A 21 6.68 -11.67 -11.11
N ALA A 22 6.19 -11.46 -12.33
CA ALA A 22 4.77 -11.63 -12.64
C ALA A 22 4.30 -13.07 -12.34
N CYS A 23 5.03 -14.06 -12.82
CA CYS A 23 4.73 -15.47 -12.54
C CYS A 23 4.85 -15.80 -11.05
N PHE A 24 5.85 -15.25 -10.38
CA PHE A 24 6.07 -15.47 -8.95
C PHE A 24 4.91 -14.94 -8.11
N HIS A 25 4.49 -13.69 -8.31
CA HIS A 25 3.35 -13.11 -7.58
C HIS A 25 2.03 -13.79 -7.92
N LEU A 26 1.83 -14.18 -9.19
CA LEU A 26 0.65 -14.96 -9.58
C LEU A 26 0.61 -16.31 -8.86
N ALA A 27 1.74 -17.03 -8.80
CA ALA A 27 1.83 -18.29 -8.08
C ALA A 27 1.56 -18.10 -6.58
N GLN A 28 2.12 -17.07 -5.96
CA GLN A 28 1.83 -16.73 -4.55
C GLN A 28 0.34 -16.45 -4.33
N GLY A 29 -0.28 -15.65 -5.21
CA GLY A 29 -1.71 -15.35 -5.14
C GLY A 29 -2.57 -16.60 -5.27
N LEU A 30 -2.25 -17.49 -6.21
CA LEU A 30 -2.95 -18.76 -6.39
C LEU A 30 -2.79 -19.69 -5.19
N VAL A 31 -1.58 -19.84 -4.66
CA VAL A 31 -1.32 -20.64 -3.46
C VAL A 31 -2.11 -20.10 -2.27
N LEU A 32 -2.07 -18.77 -2.06
CA LEU A 32 -2.79 -18.15 -0.96
C LEU A 32 -4.30 -18.32 -1.12
N PHE A 33 -4.83 -18.10 -2.32
CA PHE A 33 -6.25 -18.32 -2.61
C PHE A 33 -6.69 -19.75 -2.28
N LEU A 34 -5.93 -20.75 -2.72
CA LEU A 34 -6.24 -22.18 -2.51
C LEU A 34 -6.10 -22.63 -1.06
N LEU A 35 -5.18 -22.04 -0.29
CA LEU A 35 -4.93 -22.40 1.11
C LEU A 35 -5.69 -21.54 2.12
N SER A 36 -6.31 -20.45 1.66
CA SER A 36 -6.92 -19.46 2.55
C SER A 36 -8.19 -19.96 3.23
N THR A 37 -8.44 -19.38 4.40
CA THR A 37 -9.68 -19.54 5.16
C THR A 37 -10.64 -18.38 4.91
N ASN A 38 -11.93 -18.57 5.24
CA ASN A 38 -12.96 -17.53 5.15
C ASN A 38 -12.88 -16.49 6.28
N PHE A 39 -11.67 -16.03 6.62
CA PHE A 39 -11.48 -15.01 7.66
C PHE A 39 -11.90 -13.64 7.13
N SER A 40 -12.79 -12.98 7.87
CA SER A 40 -13.29 -11.65 7.57
C SER A 40 -13.23 -10.75 8.79
N LEU A 41 -13.16 -9.44 8.54
CA LEU A 41 -13.24 -8.40 9.56
C LEU A 41 -14.40 -7.46 9.24
N PRO A 42 -15.09 -6.93 10.25
CA PRO A 42 -16.21 -6.03 10.03
C PRO A 42 -15.72 -4.68 9.51
N VAL A 43 -16.51 -4.06 8.65
CA VAL A 43 -16.42 -2.64 8.31
C VAL A 43 -17.61 -1.95 8.96
N MET A 44 -17.31 -0.97 9.81
CA MET A 44 -18.28 -0.30 10.67
C MET A 44 -18.53 1.13 10.19
N SER A 45 -19.72 1.65 10.46
CA SER A 45 -20.00 3.08 10.50
C SER A 45 -20.42 3.48 11.92
N TYR A 46 -20.38 4.79 12.18
CA TYR A 46 -20.82 5.40 13.43
C TYR A 46 -21.83 6.51 13.14
N PHE A 47 -22.86 6.19 12.36
CA PHE A 47 -23.92 7.15 12.04
C PHE A 47 -24.66 7.61 13.30
N LEU A 48 -25.26 8.78 13.24
CA LEU A 48 -25.94 9.35 14.39
C LEU A 48 -27.36 8.78 14.49
N GLU A 49 -27.71 8.28 15.66
CA GLU A 49 -29.06 7.92 16.03
C GLU A 49 -29.57 8.86 17.13
N MET A 50 -30.87 9.15 17.11
CA MET A 50 -31.51 9.95 18.16
C MET A 50 -31.78 9.09 19.38
N ASP A 51 -31.18 9.42 20.51
CA ASP A 51 -31.53 8.82 21.80
C ASP A 51 -32.89 9.40 22.28
N PRO A 52 -33.96 8.57 22.38
CA PRO A 52 -35.28 9.04 22.76
C PRO A 52 -35.38 9.50 24.22
N ILE A 53 -34.42 9.15 25.08
CA ILE A 53 -34.39 9.55 26.49
C ILE A 53 -33.71 10.91 26.63
N SER A 54 -32.54 11.09 26.03
CA SER A 54 -31.79 12.34 26.16
C SER A 54 -32.13 13.40 25.09
N ASN A 55 -32.88 13.04 24.05
CA ASN A 55 -33.14 13.87 22.86
C ASN A 55 -31.86 14.41 22.22
N LYS A 56 -30.81 13.59 22.18
CA LYS A 56 -29.51 13.93 21.59
C LYS A 56 -29.14 12.93 20.51
N LEU A 57 -28.42 13.40 19.51
CA LEU A 57 -27.77 12.56 18.52
C LEU A 57 -26.50 11.95 19.14
N THR A 58 -26.42 10.63 19.12
CA THR A 58 -25.23 9.89 19.58
C THR A 58 -24.73 8.95 18.49
N PRO A 59 -23.40 8.76 18.35
CA PRO A 59 -22.87 7.78 17.42
C PRO A 59 -23.36 6.37 17.74
N PHE A 60 -23.91 5.68 16.75
CA PHE A 60 -24.38 4.30 16.83
C PHE A 60 -23.49 3.40 15.97
N PRO A 61 -22.76 2.43 16.56
CA PRO A 61 -21.95 1.48 15.79
C PRO A 61 -22.85 0.58 14.95
N GLU A 62 -22.73 0.67 13.63
CA GLU A 62 -23.47 -0.16 12.68
C GLU A 62 -22.48 -0.94 11.81
N GLU A 63 -22.67 -2.25 11.69
CA GLU A 63 -21.89 -3.06 10.76
C GLU A 63 -22.44 -2.90 9.35
N LEU A 64 -21.61 -2.40 8.43
CA LEU A 64 -22.00 -2.24 7.04
C LEU A 64 -21.87 -3.57 6.28
N PHE A 65 -20.72 -4.23 6.42
CA PHE A 65 -20.43 -5.51 5.79
C PHE A 65 -19.19 -6.17 6.40
N GLN A 66 -19.00 -7.46 6.10
CA GLN A 66 -17.80 -8.24 6.43
C GLN A 66 -16.84 -8.25 5.23
N LEU A 67 -15.60 -7.85 5.47
CA LEU A 67 -14.56 -7.81 4.45
C LEU A 67 -13.60 -9.01 4.61
N GLY A 68 -13.59 -9.91 3.63
CA GLY A 68 -12.70 -11.07 3.62
C GLY A 68 -11.24 -10.65 3.40
N LEU A 69 -10.33 -11.03 4.30
CA LEU A 69 -8.92 -10.68 4.15
C LEU A 69 -8.24 -11.47 3.04
N SER A 70 -8.61 -12.74 2.86
CA SER A 70 -8.01 -13.58 1.82
C SER A 70 -8.20 -13.02 0.40
N PRO A 71 -9.42 -12.63 -0.02
CA PRO A 71 -9.63 -11.98 -1.32
C PRO A 71 -8.82 -10.70 -1.49
N LEU A 72 -8.66 -9.88 -0.45
CA LEU A 72 -7.83 -8.66 -0.51
C LEU A 72 -6.35 -8.98 -0.69
N ILE A 73 -5.84 -9.93 0.11
CA ILE A 73 -4.44 -10.37 0.07
C ILE A 73 -4.11 -11.01 -1.29
N THR A 74 -4.98 -11.89 -1.77
CA THR A 74 -4.87 -12.49 -3.10
C THR A 74 -4.96 -11.42 -4.20
N GLY A 75 -5.92 -10.49 -4.06
CA GLY A 75 -6.16 -9.41 -5.00
C GLY A 75 -4.94 -8.53 -5.20
N PHE A 76 -4.24 -8.14 -4.12
CA PHE A 76 -3.02 -7.34 -4.27
C PHE A 76 -1.93 -8.10 -5.03
N LEU A 77 -1.72 -9.39 -4.74
CA LEU A 77 -0.71 -10.21 -5.44
C LEU A 77 -1.02 -10.33 -6.93
N ILE A 78 -2.29 -10.48 -7.29
CA ILE A 78 -2.73 -10.52 -8.68
C ILE A 78 -2.50 -9.16 -9.36
N ILE A 79 -2.84 -8.04 -8.70
CA ILE A 79 -2.58 -6.70 -9.24
C ILE A 79 -1.08 -6.48 -9.47
N THR A 80 -0.23 -6.85 -8.52
CA THR A 80 1.23 -6.75 -8.65
C THR A 80 1.74 -7.66 -9.78
N ALA A 81 1.21 -8.88 -9.92
CA ALA A 81 1.53 -9.76 -11.04
C ALA A 81 1.15 -9.15 -12.39
N ILE A 82 -0.04 -8.54 -12.49
CA ILE A 82 -0.52 -7.85 -13.69
C ILE A 82 0.39 -6.67 -14.02
N ALA A 83 0.79 -5.87 -13.03
CA ALA A 83 1.69 -4.73 -13.25
C ALA A 83 3.04 -5.18 -13.83
N HIS A 84 3.65 -6.21 -13.24
CA HIS A 84 4.89 -6.81 -13.73
C HIS A 84 4.75 -7.40 -15.14
N ALA A 85 3.65 -8.12 -15.41
CA ALA A 85 3.37 -8.66 -16.74
C ALA A 85 3.19 -7.53 -17.77
N THR A 86 2.49 -6.46 -17.37
CA THR A 86 2.22 -5.28 -18.20
C THR A 86 3.51 -4.60 -18.61
N VAL A 87 4.42 -4.32 -17.67
CA VAL A 87 5.70 -3.67 -18.02
C VAL A 87 6.61 -4.60 -18.82
N ALA A 88 6.51 -5.92 -18.67
CA ALA A 88 7.27 -6.89 -19.47
C ALA A 88 6.73 -7.06 -20.91
N PHE A 89 5.48 -6.66 -21.17
CA PHE A 89 4.81 -6.80 -22.47
C PHE A 89 5.53 -5.97 -23.56
N PRO A 90 5.80 -6.51 -24.77
CA PRO A 90 6.63 -5.84 -25.77
C PRO A 90 6.19 -4.40 -26.12
N GLY A 91 4.89 -4.15 -26.18
CA GLY A 91 4.35 -2.83 -26.49
C GLY A 91 4.65 -1.79 -25.41
N VAL A 92 4.40 -2.15 -24.15
CA VAL A 92 4.52 -1.27 -22.98
C VAL A 92 5.97 -1.17 -22.51
N PHE A 93 6.76 -2.25 -22.65
CA PHE A 93 8.17 -2.27 -22.26
C PHE A 93 8.97 -1.16 -22.94
N ARG A 94 8.61 -0.76 -24.17
CA ARG A 94 9.23 0.39 -24.84
C ARG A 94 9.01 1.70 -24.08
N TRP A 95 7.81 1.95 -23.58
CA TRP A 95 7.52 3.11 -22.74
C TRP A 95 8.27 3.01 -21.40
N TYR A 96 8.23 1.85 -20.75
CA TYR A 96 8.91 1.60 -19.49
C TYR A 96 10.42 1.85 -19.59
N ALA A 97 11.09 1.25 -20.58
CA ALA A 97 12.51 1.41 -20.84
C ALA A 97 12.91 2.85 -21.19
N ARG A 98 12.04 3.63 -21.85
CA ARG A 98 12.31 5.06 -22.12
C ARG A 98 12.30 5.90 -20.84
N ASN A 99 11.39 5.62 -19.91
CA ASN A 99 11.34 6.35 -18.64
C ASN A 99 12.46 5.94 -17.69
N LEU A 100 12.83 4.65 -17.67
CA LEU A 100 13.98 4.20 -16.89
C LEU A 100 15.29 4.88 -17.31
N ARG A 101 15.49 5.12 -18.61
CA ARG A 101 16.64 5.90 -19.10
C ARG A 101 16.67 7.34 -18.60
N LYS A 102 15.51 7.88 -18.21
CA LYS A 102 15.36 9.21 -17.60
C LYS A 102 15.43 9.16 -16.07
N GLY A 103 15.75 8.01 -15.48
CA GLY A 103 15.79 7.83 -14.03
C GLY A 103 14.42 7.73 -13.36
N ALA A 104 13.35 7.45 -14.12
CA ALA A 104 11.99 7.38 -13.58
C ALA A 104 11.32 6.02 -13.80
N ASN A 105 10.58 5.56 -12.80
CA ASN A 105 9.79 4.34 -12.84
C ASN A 105 8.32 4.64 -12.48
N TYR A 106 7.60 5.27 -13.41
CA TYR A 106 6.17 5.57 -13.24
C TYR A 106 5.28 4.33 -13.04
N ALA A 107 5.67 3.18 -13.61
CA ALA A 107 4.93 1.94 -13.40
C ALA A 107 4.91 1.50 -11.93
N ARG A 108 6.02 1.69 -11.23
CA ARG A 108 6.12 1.41 -9.79
C ARG A 108 5.14 2.28 -9.00
N TRP A 109 5.12 3.58 -9.24
CA TRP A 109 4.23 4.49 -8.51
C TRP A 109 2.74 4.19 -8.75
N MET A 110 2.36 3.85 -9.98
CA MET A 110 0.99 3.39 -10.28
C MET A 110 0.63 2.17 -9.45
N GLU A 111 1.46 1.13 -9.48
CA GLU A 111 1.18 -0.11 -8.76
C GLU A 111 1.18 0.10 -7.24
N TYR A 112 2.20 0.75 -6.68
CA TYR A 112 2.32 1.00 -5.23
C TYR A 112 1.16 1.83 -4.70
N SER A 113 0.63 2.79 -5.47
CA SER A 113 -0.44 3.67 -5.00
C SER A 113 -1.72 2.89 -4.65
N ILE A 114 -1.89 1.72 -5.27
CA ILE A 114 -3.00 0.81 -5.00
C ILE A 114 -2.54 -0.28 -4.04
N SER A 115 -1.47 -1.01 -4.36
CA SER A 115 -1.09 -2.22 -3.61
C SER A 115 -0.67 -1.92 -2.17
N SER A 116 0.17 -0.89 -1.95
CA SER A 116 0.58 -0.50 -0.60
C SER A 116 -0.60 0.06 0.21
N SER A 117 -1.55 0.74 -0.45
CA SER A 117 -2.73 1.31 0.20
C SER A 117 -3.71 0.22 0.65
N VAL A 118 -3.91 -0.82 -0.16
CA VAL A 118 -4.66 -2.03 0.24
C VAL A 118 -3.99 -2.72 1.43
N MET A 119 -2.66 -2.86 1.39
CA MET A 119 -1.90 -3.48 2.49
C MET A 119 -2.03 -2.69 3.79
N LEU A 120 -1.94 -1.36 3.72
CA LEU A 120 -2.14 -0.49 4.87
C LEU A 120 -3.54 -0.63 5.47
N VAL A 121 -4.59 -0.72 4.64
CA VAL A 121 -5.97 -0.96 5.10
C VAL A 121 -6.07 -2.30 5.82
N ILE A 122 -5.47 -3.37 5.29
CA ILE A 122 -5.45 -4.68 5.97
C ILE A 122 -4.78 -4.57 7.33
N ILE A 123 -3.61 -3.91 7.41
CA ILE A 123 -2.89 -3.68 8.67
C ILE A 123 -3.77 -2.90 9.65
N ALA A 124 -4.41 -1.81 9.20
CA ALA A 124 -5.29 -0.99 10.01
C ALA A 124 -6.44 -1.81 10.61
N MET A 125 -7.08 -2.66 9.80
CA MET A 125 -8.15 -3.54 10.29
C MET A 125 -7.62 -4.58 11.29
N LEU A 126 -6.43 -5.15 11.06
CA LEU A 126 -5.83 -6.11 12.00
C LEU A 126 -5.54 -5.51 13.38
N VAL A 127 -5.32 -4.19 13.46
CA VAL A 127 -5.15 -3.48 14.75
C VAL A 127 -6.46 -2.91 15.30
N GLY A 128 -7.60 -3.20 14.67
CA GLY A 128 -8.94 -2.83 15.15
C GLY A 128 -9.52 -1.52 14.60
N ILE A 129 -8.93 -0.96 13.55
CA ILE A 129 -9.50 0.21 12.86
C ILE A 129 -10.52 -0.30 11.83
N TYR A 130 -11.80 -0.27 12.20
CA TYR A 130 -12.89 -0.79 11.35
C TYR A 130 -13.79 0.29 10.74
N ASP A 131 -13.65 1.55 11.18
CA ASP A 131 -14.47 2.65 10.68
C ASP A 131 -14.22 2.89 9.18
N VAL A 132 -15.29 2.83 8.39
CA VAL A 132 -15.23 2.97 6.92
C VAL A 132 -14.61 4.30 6.48
N GLY A 133 -14.91 5.39 7.19
CA GLY A 133 -14.36 6.71 6.88
C GLY A 133 -12.84 6.74 7.07
N SER A 134 -12.38 6.23 8.21
CA SER A 134 -10.97 6.10 8.55
C SER A 134 -10.21 5.24 7.53
N LEU A 135 -10.77 4.09 7.14
CA LEU A 135 -10.15 3.20 6.15
C LEU A 135 -10.00 3.88 4.77
N ILE A 136 -11.02 4.61 4.30
CA ILE A 136 -10.97 5.37 3.03
C ILE A 136 -9.89 6.46 3.08
N LEU A 137 -9.82 7.19 4.20
CA LEU A 137 -8.84 8.26 4.37
C LEU A 137 -7.41 7.73 4.47
N MET A 138 -7.20 6.63 5.20
CA MET A 138 -5.89 5.97 5.29
C MET A 138 -5.43 5.45 3.92
N PHE A 139 -6.31 4.81 3.16
CA PHE A 139 -6.03 4.38 1.80
C PHE A 139 -5.59 5.58 0.93
N SER A 140 -6.37 6.67 0.99
CA SER A 140 -6.16 7.85 0.17
C SER A 140 -4.88 8.61 0.53
N LEU A 141 -4.55 8.73 1.83
CA LEU A 141 -3.30 9.33 2.31
C LEU A 141 -2.07 8.52 1.89
N ASN A 142 -2.15 7.19 1.98
CA ASN A 142 -1.07 6.33 1.54
C ASN A 142 -0.87 6.39 0.03
N ALA A 143 -1.95 6.36 -0.75
CA ALA A 143 -1.88 6.58 -2.19
C ALA A 143 -1.25 7.94 -2.52
N THR A 144 -1.62 8.98 -1.77
CA THR A 144 -1.07 10.34 -1.93
C THR A 144 0.43 10.38 -1.64
N MET A 145 0.93 9.70 -0.60
CA MET A 145 2.37 9.56 -0.34
C MET A 145 3.10 8.99 -1.57
N ILE A 146 2.57 7.91 -2.14
CA ILE A 146 3.17 7.28 -3.33
C ILE A 146 3.13 8.21 -4.54
N LEU A 147 2.04 8.94 -4.75
CA LEU A 147 1.92 9.92 -5.84
C LEU A 147 2.87 11.11 -5.67
N PHE A 148 3.21 11.50 -4.44
CA PHE A 148 4.27 12.48 -4.22
C PHE A 148 5.64 11.95 -4.63
N GLY A 149 5.90 10.65 -4.45
CA GLY A 149 7.07 9.97 -5.00
C GLY A 149 7.12 10.01 -6.53
N TRP A 150 5.97 9.82 -7.20
CA TRP A 150 5.87 10.05 -8.65
C TRP A 150 6.29 11.48 -8.99
N ILE A 151 5.70 12.48 -8.34
CA ILE A 151 5.97 13.89 -8.61
C ILE A 151 7.45 14.20 -8.37
N MET A 152 8.07 13.59 -7.35
CA MET A 152 9.50 13.71 -7.08
C MET A 152 10.35 13.28 -8.28
N GLU A 153 10.05 12.11 -8.87
CA GLU A 153 10.75 11.62 -10.08
C GLU A 153 10.39 12.42 -11.35
N LEU A 154 9.19 13.00 -11.42
CA LEU A 154 8.73 13.78 -12.56
C LEU A 154 9.37 15.18 -12.59
N HIS A 155 9.40 15.88 -11.45
CA HIS A 155 9.90 17.26 -11.36
C HIS A 155 11.42 17.35 -11.32
N ASN A 156 12.11 16.34 -10.79
CA ASN A 156 13.57 16.36 -10.65
C ASN A 156 14.31 15.70 -11.84
N GLN A 157 13.67 15.62 -13.01
CA GLN A 157 14.36 15.14 -14.21
C GLN A 157 15.29 16.22 -14.77
N ASN A 158 16.58 15.90 -14.88
CA ASN A 158 17.61 16.76 -15.51
C ASN A 158 17.78 18.14 -14.84
N VAL A 159 17.45 18.27 -13.55
CA VAL A 159 17.71 19.47 -12.75
C VAL A 159 19.12 19.42 -12.17
N GLN A 160 19.75 20.59 -11.96
CA GLN A 160 21.05 20.69 -11.29
C GLN A 160 20.92 20.48 -9.78
N ASP A 161 19.89 21.07 -9.18
CA ASP A 161 19.56 20.95 -7.76
C ASP A 161 18.21 20.28 -7.57
N VAL A 162 18.17 19.31 -6.65
CA VAL A 162 16.95 18.54 -6.36
C VAL A 162 15.99 19.37 -5.51
N ASN A 163 14.76 19.51 -5.97
CA ASN A 163 13.65 20.04 -5.18
C ASN A 163 13.01 18.91 -4.35
N TRP A 164 13.16 19.02 -3.02
CA TRP A 164 12.69 18.03 -2.05
C TRP A 164 11.26 18.25 -1.55
N ALA A 165 10.54 19.27 -2.03
CA ALA A 165 9.20 19.60 -1.51
C ALA A 165 8.23 18.42 -1.62
N SER A 166 8.20 17.73 -2.77
CA SER A 166 7.35 16.56 -2.98
C SER A 166 7.70 15.42 -2.03
N TYR A 167 8.98 15.18 -1.76
CA TYR A 167 9.42 14.19 -0.77
C TYR A 167 8.84 14.49 0.61
N TRP A 168 9.00 15.73 1.11
CA TRP A 168 8.51 16.10 2.44
C TRP A 168 6.98 16.00 2.58
N PHE A 169 6.23 16.40 1.55
CA PHE A 169 4.77 16.23 1.55
C PHE A 169 4.36 14.76 1.50
N GLY A 170 5.09 13.94 0.73
CA GLY A 170 4.94 12.49 0.73
C GLY A 170 5.18 11.89 2.11
N THR A 171 6.30 12.23 2.76
CA THR A 171 6.63 11.76 4.11
C THR A 171 5.55 12.13 5.12
N PHE A 172 5.06 13.38 5.08
CA PHE A 172 3.96 13.81 5.95
C PHE A 172 2.70 12.98 5.72
N ALA A 173 2.26 12.83 4.46
CA ALA A 173 1.09 12.01 4.13
C ALA A 173 1.27 10.55 4.57
N GLY A 174 2.48 10.02 4.42
CA GLY A 174 2.86 8.66 4.76
C GLY A 174 2.88 8.36 6.25
N ILE A 175 3.38 9.29 7.08
CA ILE A 175 3.52 9.05 8.52
C ILE A 175 2.18 9.08 9.26
N MET A 176 1.17 9.81 8.74
CA MET A 176 -0.10 10.00 9.44
C MET A 176 -0.88 8.69 9.68
N PRO A 177 -1.08 7.79 8.69
CA PRO A 177 -1.70 6.49 8.96
C PRO A 177 -0.97 5.65 10.00
N TRP A 178 0.37 5.71 10.02
CA TRP A 178 1.19 4.98 10.99
C TRP A 178 1.09 5.54 12.41
N VAL A 179 0.93 6.87 12.55
CA VAL A 179 0.61 7.48 13.85
C VAL A 179 -0.72 6.94 14.38
N VAL A 180 -1.75 6.85 13.54
CA VAL A 180 -3.06 6.29 13.92
C VAL A 180 -2.94 4.81 14.35
N ILE A 181 -2.24 3.99 13.56
CA ILE A 181 -1.95 2.59 13.90
C ILE A 181 -1.21 2.50 15.24
N GLY A 182 -0.20 3.35 15.46
CA GLY A 182 0.57 3.41 16.70
C GLY A 182 -0.30 3.72 17.92
N VAL A 183 -1.26 4.65 17.80
CA VAL A 183 -2.23 4.96 18.87
C VAL A 183 -3.06 3.73 19.22
N TYR A 184 -3.56 2.99 18.22
CA TYR A 184 -4.36 1.78 18.45
C TYR A 184 -3.57 0.69 19.15
N LEU A 185 -2.32 0.45 18.74
CA LEU A 185 -1.44 -0.53 19.37
C LEU A 185 -1.13 -0.16 20.83
N LEU A 186 -0.74 1.09 21.09
CA LEU A 186 -0.42 1.56 22.44
C LEU A 186 -1.65 1.58 23.37
N ALA A 187 -2.82 1.98 22.86
CA ALA A 187 -4.05 1.98 23.63
C ALA A 187 -4.50 0.56 24.01
N GLN A 188 -4.32 -0.43 23.13
CA GLN A 188 -4.62 -1.83 23.44
C GLN A 188 -3.75 -2.37 24.58
N GLU A 189 -2.46 -2.06 24.58
CA GLU A 189 -1.54 -2.44 25.66
C GLU A 189 -1.91 -1.78 27.00
N ALA A 190 -2.32 -0.51 26.98
CA ALA A 190 -2.69 0.23 28.17
C ALA A 190 -4.02 -0.23 28.79
N VAL A 191 -4.97 -0.70 27.97
CA VAL A 191 -6.34 -1.04 28.41
C VAL A 191 -6.47 -2.52 28.83
N LYS A 192 -5.68 -3.43 28.24
CA LYS A 192 -5.75 -4.86 28.57
C LYS A 192 -4.50 -5.34 29.29
N GLU A 193 -4.57 -5.48 30.61
CA GLU A 193 -3.52 -6.19 31.37
C GLU A 193 -3.29 -7.58 30.75
N GLY A 194 -2.08 -7.82 30.24
CA GLY A 194 -1.66 -9.11 29.68
C GLY A 194 -1.69 -9.23 28.15
N LEU A 195 -2.26 -8.27 27.41
CA LEU A 195 -2.21 -8.25 25.94
C LEU A 195 -1.00 -7.43 25.49
N ARG A 196 0.19 -8.04 25.58
CA ARG A 196 1.42 -7.48 25.00
C ARG A 196 1.40 -7.75 23.51
N VAL A 197 1.38 -6.70 22.68
CA VAL A 197 1.73 -6.86 21.27
C VAL A 197 3.14 -7.43 21.23
N SER A 198 3.33 -8.54 20.53
CA SER A 198 4.64 -9.19 20.51
C SER A 198 5.64 -8.26 19.83
N SER A 199 6.87 -8.19 20.33
CA SER A 199 7.94 -7.38 19.71
C SER A 199 8.16 -7.74 18.23
N THR A 200 7.80 -8.96 17.83
CA THR A 200 7.82 -9.45 16.45
C THR A 200 6.79 -8.78 15.54
N GLU A 201 5.57 -8.53 16.01
CA GLU A 201 4.53 -7.83 15.24
C GLU A 201 4.92 -6.36 15.03
N PHE A 202 5.47 -5.72 16.06
CA PHE A 202 5.95 -4.34 15.98
C PHE A 202 7.12 -4.18 14.99
N LEU A 203 8.06 -5.13 14.98
CA LEU A 203 9.17 -5.14 14.02
C LEU A 203 8.71 -5.41 12.58
N ALA A 204 7.72 -6.28 12.39
CA ALA A 204 7.13 -6.51 11.07
C ALA A 204 6.45 -5.24 10.55
N LEU A 205 5.62 -4.59 11.38
CA LEU A 205 4.96 -3.33 11.07
C LEU A 205 5.95 -2.20 10.79
N TYR A 206 7.02 -2.10 11.58
CA TYR A 206 8.08 -1.12 11.36
C TYR A 206 8.86 -1.38 10.06
N SER A 207 9.12 -2.66 9.72
CA SER A 207 9.71 -3.01 8.43
C SER A 207 8.80 -2.61 7.27
N PHE A 208 7.48 -2.79 7.40
CA PHE A 208 6.50 -2.34 6.40
C PHE A 208 6.44 -0.81 6.29
N PHE A 209 6.55 -0.09 7.42
CA PHE A 209 6.67 1.37 7.42
C PHE A 209 7.91 1.83 6.64
N LEU A 210 9.07 1.24 6.92
CA LEU A 210 10.32 1.57 6.23
C LEU A 210 10.26 1.26 4.73
N THR A 211 9.65 0.15 4.32
CA THR A 211 9.45 -0.15 2.89
C THR A 211 8.41 0.74 2.22
N SER A 212 7.44 1.28 2.97
CA SER A 212 6.47 2.24 2.43
C SER A 212 7.07 3.65 2.22
N LEU A 213 8.17 3.98 2.89
CA LEU A 213 8.87 5.27 2.80
C LEU A 213 9.98 5.33 1.72
N LEU A 214 10.28 4.22 1.05
CA LEU A 214 11.35 4.08 0.04
C LEU A 214 10.76 3.86 -1.37
#